data_AF-A0A962Z0V1-F1
#
_entry.id   AF-A0A962Z0V1-F1
#
_cell.length_a   1.000
_cell.length_b   1.000
_cell.length_c   1.000
_cell.angle_alpha   90.00
_cell.angle_beta   90.00
_cell.angle_gamma   90.00
#
_symmetry.space_group_name_H-M   'P 1'
#
loop_
_entity.id
_entity.type
_entity.pdbx_description
1 polymer ?
#
loop_
_entity_poly.entity_id
_entity_poly.type
_entity_poly.pdbx_seq_one_letter_code
_entity_poly.pdbx_strand_id
1 'polypeptide(L)'
;CLPYSMVEPIRELLDAGIQSDRGEKDERWAQALMDELMSAKVEINSILTETELSMRELAKLSKGDIIPLELPEMVEVMASGIPIFRGRLGVSDGNYAIQLDRWLGIKQSNRLQELLSQSPE
;
A
#
# COMPACT_ATOMS: atom_id res chain seq x y z
N CYS A 1 -10.13 -1.69 -56.05
CA CYS A 1 -9.63 -0.32 -55.81
C CYS A 1 -10.80 0.64 -55.93
N LEU A 2 -11.11 1.41 -54.88
CA LEU A 2 -12.17 2.43 -54.92
C LEU A 2 -11.59 3.75 -55.47
N PRO A 3 -12.30 4.47 -56.37
CA PRO A 3 -11.83 5.74 -56.92
C PRO A 3 -11.82 6.84 -55.86
N TYR A 4 -10.76 7.65 -55.87
CA TYR A 4 -10.48 8.71 -54.89
C TYR A 4 -11.64 9.70 -54.71
N SER A 5 -12.38 9.96 -55.78
CA SER A 5 -13.55 10.85 -55.82
C SER A 5 -14.70 10.43 -54.91
N MET A 6 -14.79 9.15 -54.54
CA MET A 6 -15.82 8.63 -53.63
C MET A 6 -15.40 8.63 -52.17
N VAL A 7 -14.10 8.76 -51.89
CA VAL A 7 -13.56 8.77 -50.52
C VAL A 7 -13.43 10.20 -50.00
N GLU A 8 -13.14 11.17 -50.87
CA GLU A 8 -12.99 12.59 -50.51
C GLU A 8 -14.16 13.17 -49.69
N PRO A 9 -15.45 13.01 -50.08
CA PRO A 9 -16.56 13.63 -49.35
C PRO A 9 -16.90 12.95 -48.01
N ILE A 10 -16.41 11.74 -47.76
CA ILE A 10 -16.60 11.00 -46.50
C ILE A 10 -15.31 10.89 -45.67
N ARG A 11 -14.25 11.57 -46.12
CA ARG A 11 -12.94 11.56 -45.47
C ARG A 11 -13.00 12.14 -44.06
N GLU A 12 -13.72 13.24 -43.86
CA GLU A 12 -13.92 13.84 -42.53
C GLU A 12 -14.75 12.93 -41.60
N LEU A 13 -15.73 12.19 -42.14
CA LEU A 13 -16.53 11.23 -41.36
C LEU A 13 -15.74 9.98 -40.98
N LEU A 14 -14.82 9.53 -41.85
CA LEU A 14 -13.89 8.42 -41.57
C LEU A 14 -12.79 8.84 -40.58
N ASP A 15 -12.27 10.07 -40.66
CA ASP A 15 -11.34 10.63 -39.67
C ASP A 15 -12.01 10.74 -38.28
N ALA A 16 -13.27 11.18 -38.23
CA ALA A 16 -14.05 11.24 -36.99
C ALA A 16 -14.33 9.85 -36.41
N GLY A 17 -14.53 8.82 -37.25
CA GLY A 17 -14.73 7.43 -36.83
C GLY A 17 -13.49 6.77 -36.23
N ILE A 18 -12.28 7.21 -36.61
CA ILE A 18 -11.02 6.72 -36.05
C ILE A 18 -10.65 7.49 -34.76
N GLN A 19 -11.19 8.69 -34.59
CA GLN A 19 -10.98 9.53 -33.41
C GLN A 19 -11.92 9.22 -32.23
N SER A 20 -12.90 8.32 -32.40
CA SER A 20 -13.79 7.92 -31.29
C SER A 20 -13.16 6.90 -30.33
N ASP A 21 -12.05 6.25 -30.69
CA ASP A 21 -11.48 5.13 -29.91
C ASP A 21 -10.08 5.40 -29.32
N ARG A 22 -9.53 6.61 -29.49
CA ARG A 22 -8.14 6.92 -29.03
C ARG A 22 -7.98 8.18 -28.19
N GLY A 23 -9.04 8.96 -27.99
CA GLY A 23 -8.96 10.28 -27.35
C GLY A 23 -9.40 10.33 -25.90
N GLU A 24 -10.41 9.54 -25.51
CA GLU A 24 -10.74 9.35 -24.10
C GLU A 24 -9.82 8.26 -23.55
N LYS A 25 -8.69 8.67 -22.98
CA LYS A 25 -8.06 7.89 -21.91
C LYS A 25 -9.19 7.59 -20.95
N ASP A 26 -9.63 6.35 -20.87
CA ASP A 26 -10.91 5.96 -20.29
C ASP A 26 -10.94 6.32 -18.79
N GLU A 27 -11.30 7.56 -18.48
CA GLU A 27 -11.32 8.12 -17.13
C GLU A 27 -12.27 7.30 -16.26
N ARG A 28 -13.30 6.73 -16.89
CA ARG A 28 -14.23 5.80 -16.25
C ARG A 28 -13.55 4.49 -15.89
N TRP A 29 -12.70 3.93 -16.75
CA TRP A 29 -11.91 2.74 -16.42
C TRP A 29 -10.90 3.03 -15.30
N ALA A 30 -10.21 4.17 -15.34
CA ALA A 30 -9.28 4.57 -14.28
C ALA A 30 -9.99 4.77 -12.93
N GLN A 31 -11.18 5.39 -12.96
CA GLN A 31 -12.02 5.56 -11.78
C GLN A 31 -12.53 4.22 -11.24
N ALA A 32 -13.06 3.35 -12.10
CA ALA A 32 -13.54 2.03 -11.71
C ALA A 32 -12.42 1.16 -11.13
N LEU A 33 -11.21 1.24 -11.69
CA LEU A 33 -10.03 0.56 -11.16
C LEU A 33 -9.63 1.11 -9.78
N MET A 34 -9.65 2.43 -9.61
CA MET A 34 -9.33 3.05 -8.33
C MET A 34 -10.37 2.69 -7.26
N ASP A 35 -11.65 2.71 -7.61
CA ASP A 35 -12.74 2.32 -6.70
C ASP A 35 -12.57 0.85 -6.25
N GLU A 36 -12.27 -0.06 -7.19
CA GLU A 36 -12.03 -1.46 -6.88
C GLU A 36 -10.76 -1.64 -6.02
N LEU A 37 -9.69 -0.93 -6.33
CA LEU A 37 -8.44 -0.96 -5.56
C LEU A 37 -8.65 -0.46 -4.12
N MET A 38 -9.44 0.61 -3.94
CA MET A 38 -9.76 1.16 -2.61
C MET A 38 -10.64 0.22 -1.78
N SER A 39 -11.38 -0.68 -2.44
CA SER A 39 -12.18 -1.71 -1.77
C SER A 39 -11.33 -2.90 -1.27
N ALA A 40 -10.10 -3.03 -1.76
CA ALA A 40 -9.20 -4.11 -1.37
C ALA A 40 -8.89 -4.03 0.13
N LYS A 41 -9.10 -5.15 0.83
CA LYS A 41 -8.83 -5.25 2.25
C LYS A 41 -7.33 -5.44 2.48
N VAL A 42 -6.78 -4.68 3.41
CA VAL A 42 -5.39 -4.80 3.86
C VAL A 42 -5.38 -5.21 5.32
N GLU A 43 -4.54 -6.18 5.65
CA GLU A 43 -4.34 -6.59 7.04
C GLU A 43 -3.49 -5.55 7.77
N ILE A 44 -4.03 -5.08 8.89
CA ILE A 44 -3.36 -4.13 9.79
C ILE A 44 -3.02 -4.87 11.07
N ASN A 45 -1.76 -4.77 11.50
CA ASN A 45 -1.30 -5.31 12.76
C ASN A 45 -0.35 -4.33 13.46
N SER A 46 -0.06 -4.60 14.72
CA SER A 46 0.84 -3.78 15.53
C SER A 46 1.57 -4.68 16.52
N ILE A 47 2.86 -4.44 16.69
CA ILE A 47 3.68 -5.12 17.70
C ILE A 47 3.65 -4.26 18.96
N LEU A 48 3.10 -4.83 20.04
CA LEU A 48 3.04 -4.19 21.34
C LEU A 48 4.44 -3.97 21.92
N THR A 49 5.21 -5.05 21.97
CA THR A 49 6.60 -5.06 22.42
C THR A 49 7.28 -6.33 21.96
N GLU A 50 8.60 -6.30 21.94
CA GLU A 50 9.45 -7.46 21.73
C GLU A 50 10.30 -7.69 22.97
N THR A 51 10.69 -8.94 23.22
CA THR A 51 11.63 -9.28 24.29
C THR A 51 12.54 -10.38 23.80
N GLU A 52 13.79 -10.36 24.25
CA GLU A 52 14.75 -11.42 23.98
C GLU A 52 14.68 -12.47 25.09
N LEU A 53 14.68 -13.74 24.70
CA LEU A 53 14.70 -14.88 25.63
C LEU A 53 15.71 -15.90 25.13
N SER A 54 16.46 -16.52 26.04
CA SER A 54 17.35 -17.61 25.65
C SER A 54 16.55 -18.86 25.26
N MET A 55 17.12 -19.69 24.38
CA MET A 55 16.50 -20.97 23.98
C MET A 55 16.17 -21.88 25.17
N ARG A 56 16.98 -21.80 26.25
CA ARG A 56 16.75 -22.57 27.48
C ARG A 56 15.54 -22.07 28.26
N GLU A 57 15.34 -20.75 28.34
CA GLU A 57 14.19 -20.14 29.01
C GLU A 57 12.91 -20.44 28.21
N LEU A 58 12.97 -20.26 26.89
CA LEU A 58 11.86 -20.59 25.99
C LEU A 58 11.42 -22.06 26.15
N ALA A 59 12.37 -23.00 26.24
CA ALA A 59 12.06 -24.41 26.42
C ALA A 59 11.47 -24.78 27.80
N LYS A 60 11.62 -23.91 28.80
CA LYS A 60 11.12 -24.12 30.17
C LYS A 60 9.79 -23.42 30.44
N LEU A 61 9.33 -22.56 29.54
CA LEU A 61 8.07 -21.83 29.72
C LEU A 61 6.89 -22.80 29.90
N SER A 62 6.10 -22.50 30.91
CA SER A 62 4.95 -23.29 31.36
C SER A 62 3.76 -22.38 31.63
N LYS A 63 2.56 -22.97 31.69
CA LYS A 63 1.34 -22.20 31.97
C LYS A 63 1.45 -21.57 33.36
N GLY A 64 1.37 -20.24 33.42
CA GLY A 64 1.48 -19.47 34.64
C GLY A 64 2.79 -18.69 34.77
N ASP A 65 3.77 -18.92 33.88
CA ASP A 65 4.99 -18.13 33.84
C ASP A 65 4.71 -16.71 33.35
N ILE A 66 5.37 -15.74 33.98
CA ILE A 66 5.23 -14.31 33.67
C ILE A 66 6.47 -13.88 32.89
N ILE A 67 6.25 -13.35 31.69
CA ILE A 67 7.31 -12.73 30.88
C ILE A 67 7.32 -11.24 31.21
N PRO A 68 8.39 -10.70 31.82
CA PRO A 68 8.49 -9.28 32.07
C PRO A 68 8.61 -8.53 30.73
N LEU A 69 7.71 -7.58 30.51
CA LEU A 69 7.61 -6.80 29.29
C LEU A 69 7.64 -5.31 29.63
N GLU A 70 8.49 -4.54 28.96
CA GLU A 70 8.46 -3.08 29.02
C GLU A 70 7.58 -2.57 27.88
N LEU A 71 6.38 -2.09 28.22
CA LEU A 71 5.46 -1.59 27.21
C LEU A 71 5.89 -0.20 26.74
N PRO A 72 6.16 -0.01 25.44
CA PRO A 72 6.45 1.31 24.90
C PRO A 72 5.20 2.19 24.95
N GLU A 73 5.40 3.50 25.15
CA GLU A 73 4.30 4.47 25.12
C GLU A 73 3.66 4.57 23.73
N MET A 74 4.46 4.36 22.68
CA MET A 74 4.07 4.46 21.28
C MET A 74 4.36 3.16 20.54
N VAL A 75 3.35 2.61 19.90
CA VAL A 75 3.44 1.41 19.05
C VAL A 75 3.37 1.78 17.58
N GLU A 76 3.98 0.95 16.73
CA GLU A 76 3.91 1.09 15.28
C GLU A 76 2.74 0.26 14.75
N VAL A 77 1.96 0.86 13.86
CA VAL A 77 0.89 0.19 13.13
C VAL A 77 1.42 -0.11 11.74
N MET A 78 1.37 -1.38 11.36
CA MET A 78 1.88 -1.89 10.10
C MET A 78 0.72 -2.34 9.22
N ALA A 79 0.85 -2.10 7.92
CA ALA A 79 0.00 -2.68 6.89
C ALA A 79 0.85 -3.63 6.05
N SER A 80 0.49 -4.92 6.05
CA SER A 80 1.27 -5.97 5.36
C SER A 80 2.78 -5.96 5.70
N GLY A 81 3.12 -5.67 6.97
CA GLY A 81 4.50 -5.60 7.46
C GLY A 81 5.24 -4.28 7.17
N ILE A 82 4.59 -3.29 6.56
CA ILE A 82 5.16 -1.96 6.34
C ILE A 82 4.61 -1.00 7.40
N PRO A 83 5.47 -0.33 8.20
CA PRO A 83 5.01 0.63 9.21
C PRO A 83 4.40 1.86 8.53
N ILE A 84 3.14 2.17 8.86
CA ILE A 84 2.35 3.26 8.26
C ILE A 84 1.98 4.34 9.26
N PHE A 85 1.77 3.99 10.52
CA PHE A 85 1.44 4.95 11.59
C PHE A 85 2.19 4.65 12.88
N ARG A 86 2.26 5.67 13.73
CA ARG A 86 2.60 5.55 15.14
C ARG A 86 1.43 6.00 15.99
N GLY A 87 1.15 5.28 17.06
CA GLY A 87 0.03 5.58 17.95
C GLY A 87 0.21 5.07 19.36
N ARG A 88 -0.71 5.45 20.24
CA ARG A 88 -0.73 5.02 21.65
C ARG A 88 -1.70 3.87 21.85
N LEU A 89 -1.26 2.85 22.59
CA LEU A 89 -2.13 1.77 23.02
C LEU A 89 -3.16 2.26 24.05
N GLY A 90 -4.40 1.81 23.91
CA GLY A 90 -5.48 2.09 24.83
C GLY A 90 -6.63 1.11 24.71
N VAL A 91 -7.78 1.50 25.25
CA VAL A 91 -9.03 0.73 25.20
C VAL A 91 -10.14 1.64 24.68
N SER A 92 -10.91 1.16 23.71
CA SER A 92 -12.10 1.82 23.17
C SER A 92 -13.27 0.83 23.17
N ASP A 93 -14.39 1.20 23.76
CA ASP A 93 -15.60 0.37 23.84
C ASP A 93 -15.35 -1.07 24.33
N GLY A 94 -14.44 -1.22 25.30
CA GLY A 94 -14.06 -2.51 25.87
C GLY A 94 -13.09 -3.35 25.04
N ASN A 95 -12.65 -2.85 23.88
CA ASN A 95 -11.67 -3.50 23.02
C ASN A 95 -10.31 -2.79 23.07
N TYR A 96 -9.22 -3.54 22.92
CA TYR A 96 -7.90 -2.93 22.73
C TYR A 96 -7.89 -2.12 21.44
N ALA A 97 -7.40 -0.88 21.52
CA ALA A 97 -7.39 0.06 20.42
C ALA A 97 -6.08 0.85 20.40
N ILE A 98 -5.71 1.38 19.24
CA ILE A 98 -4.53 2.24 19.08
C ILE A 98 -5.01 3.61 18.61
N GLN A 99 -4.74 4.64 19.40
CA GLN A 99 -4.97 6.03 19.00
C GLN A 99 -3.85 6.46 18.06
N LEU A 100 -4.19 6.72 16.79
CA LEU A 100 -3.23 7.20 15.80
C LEU A 100 -2.77 8.62 16.14
N ASP A 101 -1.45 8.85 16.11
CA ASP A 101 -0.84 10.15 16.40
C ASP A 101 -0.08 10.69 15.18
N ARG A 102 0.73 9.84 14.53
CA ARG A 102 1.60 10.26 13.42
C ARG A 102 1.55 9.29 12.25
N TRP A 103 1.41 9.81 11.04
CA TRP A 103 1.65 9.08 9.79
C TRP A 103 3.16 8.95 9.53
N LEU A 104 3.66 7.73 9.28
CA LEU A 104 5.09 7.47 9.12
C LEU A 104 5.60 7.62 7.69
N GLY A 105 4.72 7.71 6.69
CA GLY A 105 5.10 7.84 5.28
C GLY A 105 5.70 6.55 4.74
N ILE A 106 5.32 6.18 3.51
CA ILE A 106 6.10 5.18 2.79
C ILE A 106 7.47 5.82 2.54
N LYS A 107 8.51 5.39 3.28
CA LYS A 107 9.88 5.74 2.92
C LYS A 107 10.09 5.18 1.52
N GLN A 108 10.10 6.06 0.53
CA GLN A 108 10.60 5.75 -0.80
C GLN A 108 12.03 5.27 -0.61
N SER A 109 12.21 3.95 -0.59
CA SER A 109 13.54 3.37 -0.60
C SER A 109 14.08 3.69 -1.99
N ASN A 110 14.84 4.77 -2.08
CA ASN A 110 15.61 5.17 -3.26
C ASN A 110 16.69 4.14 -3.64
N ARG A 111 16.57 2.88 -3.20
CA ARG A 111 17.53 1.81 -3.38
C ARG A 111 17.76 1.49 -4.86
N LEU A 112 16.74 1.67 -5.71
CA LEU A 112 16.91 1.57 -7.17
C LEU A 112 17.66 2.77 -7.75
N GLN A 113 17.49 3.98 -7.20
CA GLN A 113 18.27 5.16 -7.61
C GLN A 113 19.72 5.06 -7.13
N GLU A 114 19.95 4.53 -5.93
CA GLU A 114 21.28 4.26 -5.37
C GLU A 114 22.02 3.20 -6.20
N LEU A 115 21.33 2.12 -6.62
CA LEU A 115 21.91 1.09 -7.49
C LEU A 115 22.22 1.60 -8.91
N LEU A 116 21.39 2.48 -9.47
CA LEU A 116 21.64 3.09 -10.79
C LEU A 116 22.74 4.17 -10.75
N SER A 117 22.97 4.79 -9.59
CA SER A 117 24.05 5.77 -9.40
C SER A 117 25.45 5.15 -9.22
N GLN A 118 25.53 3.83 -9.00
CA GLN A 118 26.77 3.09 -8.77
C GLN A 118 27.26 2.28 -9.98
N SER A 119 26.75 2.53 -11.19
CA SER A 119 27.39 1.96 -12.39
C SER A 119 28.76 2.63 -12.60
N PRO A 120 29.88 1.89 -12.49
CA PRO A 120 31.16 2.39 -12.96
C PRO A 120 31.18 2.36 -14.49
N GLU A 121 31.84 3.36 -15.09
CA GLU A 121 32.27 3.29 -16.50
C GLU A 121 33.19 2.08 -16.77
#